data_AF-A0A377GLU1-F1
#
_entry.id   AF-A0A377GLU1-F1
#
_cell.length_a   1.000
_cell.length_b   1.000
_cell.length_c   1.000
_cell.angle_alpha   90.00
_cell.angle_beta   90.00
_cell.angle_gamma   90.00
#
_symmetry.space_group_name_H-M   'P 1'
#
loop_
_entity.id
_entity.type
_entity.pdbx_description
1 polymer ?
#
loop_
_entity_poly.entity_id
_entity_poly.type
_entity_poly.pdbx_seq_one_letter_code
_entity_poly.pdbx_strand_id
1 'polypeptide(L)'
;MKHKYFFGHKVSHTTDNAQECCIQIPSPQDIEQMHAMPAGADEDQFERLTNMIRVIAEIQSTDSSLSVATTDLVTLPKHWNQLFAAMKKGDAEAALALLGQFPEEDVILQALLAVHTLKYLQELIIYCVQAQKKGWKQLSPDILITPGAFEVLIKDIAMTLFHSGKMHFSFGLPTHHAYSDEGSGFCILNKSAVLIKYLQHLSSKPLKHIIVGTDVNRDNGLCDILMNSASDMDIRHIDIFDSRVYPQQDGAFITKAFKQSATDAGQKIQLWQRGNFEYFAVDLSLTLRKSGSVHPALVFALEKIKDEIKLAKTNQQKVALFLPTGWDSHEEETAYCGKFVDGHLMGRAEARKTRFNATDLTYFYENLFKIYQENKSSIEKVYWGLEGGYAREMYEQQIQLLMSLVLKDIVHQDTNEVVPDSPKNF
;
A
#
# COMPACT_ATOMS: atom_id res chain seq x y z
N MET A 1 0.26 -18.81 19.95
CA MET A 1 0.07 -20.07 19.20
C MET A 1 0.90 -19.95 17.93
N LYS A 2 1.94 -20.77 17.73
CA LYS A 2 2.88 -20.60 16.59
C LYS A 2 2.15 -20.96 15.29
N HIS A 3 1.88 -19.97 14.43
CA HIS A 3 1.35 -20.17 13.07
C HIS A 3 2.34 -21.02 12.26
N LYS A 4 2.10 -22.34 12.24
CA LYS A 4 2.95 -23.29 11.54
C LYS A 4 2.50 -23.37 10.08
N TYR A 5 3.29 -22.72 9.22
CA TYR A 5 3.49 -22.98 7.79
C TYR A 5 2.35 -22.56 6.84
N PHE A 6 2.36 -21.28 6.44
CA PHE A 6 1.55 -20.73 5.34
C PHE A 6 2.30 -20.63 4.00
N PHE A 7 3.62 -20.84 3.99
CA PHE A 7 4.45 -20.81 2.79
C PHE A 7 4.81 -22.23 2.35
N GLY A 8 4.63 -22.53 1.06
CA GLY A 8 4.78 -23.87 0.47
C GLY A 8 6.19 -24.49 0.50
N HIS A 9 7.20 -23.76 0.99
CA HIS A 9 8.54 -24.29 1.16
C HIS A 9 8.94 -24.33 2.64
N LYS A 10 9.47 -25.49 3.06
CA LYS A 10 10.36 -25.56 4.23
C LYS A 10 11.50 -24.57 3.97
N VAL A 11 11.46 -23.40 4.61
CA VAL A 11 12.69 -22.66 4.89
C VAL A 11 13.55 -23.64 5.68
N SER A 12 14.63 -24.11 5.07
CA SER A 12 15.58 -24.96 5.78
C SER A 12 16.05 -24.17 7.00
N HIS A 13 16.11 -24.83 8.17
CA HIS A 13 16.69 -24.28 9.39
C HIS A 13 18.22 -24.15 9.29
N THR A 14 18.74 -23.78 8.12
CA THR A 14 20.18 -23.69 7.84
C THR A 14 20.45 -22.41 7.05
N THR A 15 20.17 -21.28 7.71
CA THR A 15 20.79 -19.94 7.67
C THR A 15 19.71 -18.95 8.08
N ASP A 16 19.64 -18.63 9.38
CA ASP A 16 18.81 -17.57 9.97
C ASP A 16 19.28 -16.17 9.52
N ASN A 17 19.26 -15.90 8.21
CA ASN A 17 19.12 -14.55 7.70
C ASN A 17 17.69 -14.44 7.18
N ALA A 18 16.71 -14.29 8.08
CA ALA A 18 15.36 -13.94 7.69
C ALA A 18 15.43 -12.62 6.92
N GLN A 19 15.17 -12.67 5.61
CA GLN A 19 15.32 -11.52 4.73
C GLN A 19 14.46 -10.37 5.26
N GLU A 20 15.11 -9.27 5.64
CA GLU A 20 14.47 -8.14 6.34
C GLU A 20 13.41 -7.44 5.48
N CYS A 21 13.63 -7.49 4.17
CA CYS A 21 12.83 -6.86 3.12
C CYS A 21 12.24 -7.91 2.16
N CYS A 22 11.04 -7.65 1.66
CA CYS A 22 10.35 -8.43 0.64
C CYS A 22 9.74 -7.52 -0.43
N ILE A 23 10.09 -7.78 -1.70
CA ILE A 23 9.41 -7.25 -2.88
C ILE A 23 8.29 -8.21 -3.23
N GLN A 24 7.05 -7.80 -2.97
CA GLN A 24 5.85 -8.58 -3.21
C GLN A 24 5.24 -8.19 -4.55
N ILE A 25 5.01 -9.17 -5.42
CA ILE A 25 4.38 -9.01 -6.73
C ILE A 25 3.31 -10.10 -6.95
N PRO A 26 2.26 -9.89 -7.77
CA PRO A 26 1.40 -10.98 -8.18
C PRO A 26 2.16 -11.98 -9.05
N SER A 27 1.76 -13.25 -9.03
CA SER A 27 2.32 -14.24 -9.94
C SER A 27 1.87 -14.02 -11.39
N PRO A 28 2.59 -14.58 -12.38
CA PRO A 28 2.18 -14.50 -13.78
C PRO A 28 0.79 -15.07 -14.06
N GLN A 29 0.28 -15.97 -13.22
CA GLN A 29 -1.07 -16.54 -13.37
C GLN A 29 -2.12 -15.64 -12.72
N ASP A 30 -1.82 -15.12 -11.53
CA ASP A 30 -2.74 -14.27 -10.80
C ASP A 30 -2.92 -12.90 -11.48
N ILE A 31 -1.87 -12.35 -12.08
CA ILE A 31 -1.94 -11.06 -12.80
C ILE A 31 -2.91 -11.09 -13.99
N GLU A 32 -3.12 -12.25 -14.64
CA GLU A 32 -4.11 -12.38 -15.73
C GLU A 32 -5.53 -12.00 -15.27
N GLN A 33 -5.82 -12.10 -13.97
CA GLN A 33 -7.11 -11.67 -13.41
C GLN A 33 -7.24 -10.15 -13.26
N MET A 34 -6.25 -9.37 -13.67
CA MET A 34 -6.29 -7.90 -13.65
C MET A 34 -6.57 -7.29 -15.02
N HIS A 35 -6.82 -8.12 -16.04
CA HIS A 35 -7.14 -7.64 -17.39
C HIS A 35 -8.44 -6.83 -17.41
N ALA A 36 -8.50 -5.87 -18.32
CA ALA A 36 -9.57 -4.88 -18.52
C ALA A 36 -9.85 -3.96 -17.32
N MET A 37 -9.19 -4.14 -16.17
CA MET A 37 -9.31 -3.22 -15.04
C MET A 37 -8.58 -1.92 -15.38
N PRO A 38 -9.24 -0.75 -15.35
CA PRO A 38 -8.59 0.50 -15.76
C PRO A 38 -7.37 0.85 -14.90
N ALA A 39 -6.35 1.44 -15.52
CA ALA A 39 -5.15 1.93 -14.84
C ALA A 39 -4.82 3.38 -15.23
N GLY A 40 -5.80 4.29 -15.20
CA GLY A 40 -5.59 5.74 -15.29
C GLY A 40 -5.05 6.30 -16.62
N ALA A 41 -4.58 5.46 -17.56
CA ALA A 41 -3.96 5.84 -18.83
C ALA A 41 -4.35 4.85 -19.95
N ASP A 42 -3.45 4.64 -20.93
CA ASP A 42 -3.69 3.76 -22.08
C ASP A 42 -3.65 2.26 -21.72
N GLU A 43 -2.94 1.90 -20.65
CA GLU A 43 -2.82 0.53 -20.15
C GLU A 43 -3.96 0.15 -19.20
N ASP A 44 -4.30 -1.13 -19.17
CA ASP A 44 -5.04 -1.73 -18.05
C ASP A 44 -4.08 -2.16 -16.92
N GLN A 45 -4.63 -2.64 -15.79
CA GLN A 45 -3.82 -3.07 -14.65
C GLN A 45 -2.99 -4.33 -14.96
N PHE A 46 -3.42 -5.19 -15.88
CA PHE A 46 -2.64 -6.35 -16.29
C PHE A 46 -1.40 -5.92 -17.06
N GLU A 47 -1.53 -5.03 -18.05
CA GLU A 47 -0.40 -4.51 -18.83
C GLU A 47 0.57 -3.74 -17.93
N ARG A 48 0.05 -2.83 -17.11
CA ARG A 48 0.84 -2.04 -16.14
C ARG A 48 1.66 -2.95 -15.23
N LEU A 49 1.02 -3.87 -14.51
CA LEU A 49 1.70 -4.75 -13.57
C LEU A 49 2.66 -5.71 -14.28
N THR A 50 2.37 -6.15 -15.50
CA THR A 50 3.24 -7.03 -16.28
C THR A 50 4.55 -6.32 -16.61
N ASN A 51 4.46 -5.06 -17.04
CA ASN A 51 5.63 -4.22 -17.29
C ASN A 51 6.45 -3.99 -16.01
N MET A 52 5.80 -3.69 -14.89
CA MET A 52 6.48 -3.49 -13.60
C MET A 52 7.24 -4.73 -13.15
N ILE A 53 6.59 -5.90 -13.20
CA ILE A 53 7.20 -7.18 -12.83
C ILE A 53 8.38 -7.52 -13.72
N ARG A 54 8.30 -7.24 -15.02
CA ARG A 54 9.41 -7.43 -15.95
C ARG A 54 10.63 -6.63 -15.50
N VAL A 55 10.48 -5.34 -15.18
CA VAL A 55 11.59 -4.50 -14.70
C VAL A 55 12.16 -5.02 -13.38
N ILE A 56 11.31 -5.43 -12.43
CA ILE A 56 11.74 -6.02 -11.15
C ILE A 56 12.54 -7.32 -11.39
N ALA A 57 12.09 -8.18 -12.30
CA ALA A 57 12.76 -9.42 -12.66
C ALA A 57 14.12 -9.18 -13.35
N GLU A 58 14.21 -8.17 -14.23
CA GLU A 58 15.47 -7.74 -14.85
C GLU A 58 16.49 -7.30 -13.77
N ILE A 59 16.05 -6.52 -12.79
CA ILE A 59 16.89 -6.09 -11.65
C ILE A 59 17.32 -7.29 -10.80
N GLN A 60 16.38 -8.18 -10.45
CA GLN A 60 16.68 -9.39 -9.68
C GLN A 60 17.66 -10.33 -10.41
N SER A 61 17.58 -10.39 -11.75
CA SER A 61 18.53 -11.18 -12.55
C SER A 61 19.95 -10.63 -12.50
N THR A 62 20.10 -9.33 -12.23
CA THR A 62 21.39 -8.64 -12.07
C THR A 62 21.90 -8.74 -10.63
N ASP A 63 20.99 -8.69 -9.66
CA ASP A 63 21.29 -8.82 -8.23
C ASP A 63 20.28 -9.74 -7.53
N SER A 64 20.67 -11.01 -7.35
CA SER A 64 19.84 -12.05 -6.76
C SER A 64 19.59 -11.89 -5.25
N SER A 65 20.23 -10.91 -4.60
CA SER A 65 19.95 -10.56 -3.21
C SER A 65 18.59 -9.86 -3.03
N LEU A 66 18.01 -9.33 -4.12
CA LEU A 66 16.66 -8.77 -4.10
C LEU A 66 15.63 -9.87 -3.84
N SER A 67 15.02 -9.83 -2.65
CA SER A 67 13.96 -10.76 -2.26
C SER A 67 12.68 -10.49 -3.04
N VAL A 68 12.43 -11.24 -4.11
CA VAL A 68 11.15 -11.17 -4.81
C VAL A 68 10.31 -12.37 -4.43
N ALA A 69 9.10 -12.10 -3.98
CA ALA A 69 8.15 -13.09 -3.55
C ALA A 69 6.86 -12.88 -4.36
N THR A 70 6.25 -13.98 -4.80
CA THR A 70 5.02 -13.94 -5.58
C THR A 70 3.85 -14.53 -4.78
N THR A 71 2.63 -14.23 -5.22
CA THR A 71 1.40 -14.82 -4.66
C THR A 71 1.35 -16.36 -4.76
N ASP A 72 2.18 -16.99 -5.60
CA ASP A 72 2.31 -18.46 -5.66
C ASP A 72 2.86 -19.06 -4.37
N LEU A 73 3.55 -18.26 -3.55
CA LEU A 73 4.06 -18.72 -2.26
C LEU A 73 2.96 -18.87 -1.20
N VAL A 74 1.77 -18.30 -1.45
CA VAL A 74 0.66 -18.29 -0.51
C VAL A 74 -0.11 -19.61 -0.59
N THR A 75 -0.13 -20.35 0.52
CA THR A 75 -1.05 -21.50 0.68
C THR A 75 -2.26 -21.06 1.50
N LEU A 76 -3.40 -20.88 0.83
CA LEU A 76 -4.65 -20.54 1.50
C LEU A 76 -5.22 -21.73 2.28
N PRO A 77 -5.95 -21.49 3.38
CA PRO A 77 -6.68 -22.54 4.09
C PRO A 77 -7.64 -23.31 3.18
N LYS A 78 -7.94 -24.57 3.54
CA LYS A 78 -8.77 -25.47 2.73
C LYS A 78 -10.14 -24.87 2.40
N HIS A 79 -10.80 -24.21 3.35
CA HIS A 79 -12.12 -23.60 3.15
C HIS A 79 -12.10 -22.43 2.17
N TRP A 80 -11.05 -21.62 2.16
CA TRP A 80 -10.82 -20.60 1.12
C TRP A 80 -10.69 -21.23 -0.27
N ASN A 81 -9.88 -22.29 -0.42
CA ASN A 81 -9.74 -23.00 -1.70
C ASN A 81 -11.06 -23.65 -2.16
N GLN A 82 -11.88 -24.14 -1.23
CA GLN A 82 -13.22 -24.68 -1.55
C GLN A 82 -14.16 -23.59 -2.04
N LEU A 83 -14.14 -22.42 -1.40
CA LEU A 83 -14.92 -21.25 -1.82
C LEU A 83 -14.54 -20.84 -3.24
N PHE A 84 -13.25 -20.68 -3.54
CA PHE A 84 -12.80 -20.29 -4.87
C PHE A 84 -13.07 -21.38 -5.92
N ALA A 85 -13.00 -22.66 -5.55
CA ALA A 85 -13.41 -23.75 -6.43
C ALA A 85 -14.92 -23.72 -6.76
N ALA A 86 -15.78 -23.34 -5.80
CA ALA A 86 -17.22 -23.15 -6.04
C ALA A 86 -17.46 -21.93 -6.96
N MET A 87 -16.76 -20.82 -6.69
CA MET A 87 -16.78 -19.64 -7.56
C MET A 87 -16.41 -20.02 -8.98
N LYS A 88 -15.28 -20.71 -9.21
CA LYS A 88 -14.82 -21.14 -10.54
C LYS A 88 -15.79 -22.05 -11.29
N LYS A 89 -16.69 -22.76 -10.59
CA LYS A 89 -17.78 -23.55 -11.19
C LYS A 89 -19.00 -22.72 -11.58
N GLY A 90 -19.01 -21.43 -11.25
CA GLY A 90 -20.14 -20.53 -11.47
C GLY A 90 -21.23 -20.63 -10.39
N ASP A 91 -20.93 -21.25 -9.26
CA ASP A 91 -21.92 -21.55 -8.20
C ASP A 91 -21.80 -20.55 -7.04
N ALA A 92 -22.46 -19.39 -7.19
CA ALA A 92 -22.46 -18.35 -6.17
C ALA A 92 -23.16 -18.78 -4.89
N GLU A 93 -24.23 -19.58 -4.97
CA GLU A 93 -24.97 -20.05 -3.79
C GLU A 93 -24.09 -20.96 -2.93
N ALA A 94 -23.40 -21.93 -3.56
CA ALA A 94 -22.46 -22.79 -2.85
C ALA A 94 -21.27 -21.98 -2.28
N ALA A 95 -20.74 -21.01 -3.01
CA ALA A 95 -19.64 -20.17 -2.53
C ALA A 95 -20.05 -19.34 -1.29
N LEU A 96 -21.25 -18.75 -1.29
CA LEU A 96 -21.80 -18.01 -0.15
C LEU A 96 -22.09 -18.92 1.04
N ALA A 97 -22.61 -20.12 0.80
CA ALA A 97 -22.83 -21.12 1.84
C ALA A 97 -21.51 -21.58 2.49
N LEU A 98 -20.44 -21.71 1.69
CA LEU A 98 -19.10 -22.01 2.19
C LEU A 98 -18.54 -20.86 3.03
N LEU A 99 -18.68 -19.60 2.59
CA LEU A 99 -18.27 -18.44 3.37
C LEU A 99 -18.95 -18.40 4.75
N GLY A 100 -20.26 -18.68 4.79
CA GLY A 100 -21.03 -18.75 6.04
C GLY A 100 -20.64 -19.89 6.99
N GLN A 101 -19.82 -20.83 6.54
CA GLN A 101 -19.30 -21.96 7.33
C GLN A 101 -17.83 -21.78 7.72
N PHE A 102 -17.22 -20.64 7.43
CA PHE A 102 -15.82 -20.41 7.82
C PHE A 102 -15.69 -20.44 9.34
N PRO A 103 -14.58 -21.00 9.87
CA PRO A 103 -14.29 -20.94 11.30
C PRO A 103 -14.26 -19.49 11.78
N GLU A 104 -14.77 -19.23 12.99
CA GLU A 104 -14.75 -17.89 13.58
C GLU A 104 -13.32 -17.35 13.71
N GLU A 105 -12.36 -18.24 13.95
CA GLU A 105 -10.93 -17.98 14.07
C GLU A 105 -10.16 -17.86 12.74
N ASP A 106 -10.83 -17.88 11.59
CA ASP A 106 -10.14 -17.67 10.31
C ASP A 106 -9.51 -16.28 10.24
N VAL A 107 -8.18 -16.25 10.28
CA VAL A 107 -7.40 -15.02 10.41
C VAL A 107 -7.60 -14.07 9.23
N ILE A 108 -7.71 -14.62 8.00
CA ILE A 108 -7.88 -13.80 6.79
C ILE A 108 -9.27 -13.16 6.81
N LEU A 109 -10.32 -13.94 7.08
CA LEU A 109 -11.69 -13.43 7.16
C LEU A 109 -11.85 -12.41 8.30
N GLN A 110 -11.28 -12.67 9.48
CA GLN A 110 -11.29 -11.70 10.59
C GLN A 110 -10.62 -10.39 10.20
N ALA A 111 -9.47 -10.44 9.52
CA ALA A 111 -8.77 -9.25 9.06
C ALA A 111 -9.59 -8.45 8.03
N LEU A 112 -10.25 -9.15 7.10
CA LEU A 112 -11.16 -8.52 6.14
C LEU A 112 -12.39 -7.92 6.82
N LEU A 113 -13.06 -8.64 7.72
CA LEU A 113 -14.27 -8.19 8.41
C LEU A 113 -14.00 -7.07 9.43
N ALA A 114 -12.73 -6.89 9.83
CA ALA A 114 -12.34 -5.70 10.58
C ALA A 114 -12.48 -4.41 9.76
N VAL A 115 -12.49 -4.50 8.42
CA VAL A 115 -12.47 -3.35 7.51
C VAL A 115 -13.70 -3.29 6.61
N HIS A 116 -14.00 -4.40 5.95
CA HIS A 116 -15.07 -4.50 4.97
C HIS A 116 -16.30 -5.19 5.55
N THR A 117 -17.47 -4.74 5.13
CA THR A 117 -18.73 -5.37 5.54
C THR A 117 -18.83 -6.78 4.95
N LEU A 118 -19.44 -7.70 5.70
CA LEU A 118 -19.71 -9.06 5.18
C LEU A 118 -20.53 -9.00 3.88
N LYS A 119 -21.49 -8.07 3.81
CA LYS A 119 -22.32 -7.85 2.62
C LYS A 119 -21.46 -7.54 1.39
N TYR A 120 -20.49 -6.65 1.51
CA TYR A 120 -19.61 -6.29 0.40
C TYR A 120 -18.74 -7.48 -0.06
N LEU A 121 -18.19 -8.26 0.87
CA LEU A 121 -17.46 -9.49 0.53
C LEU A 121 -18.35 -10.51 -0.21
N GLN A 122 -19.61 -10.65 0.20
CA GLN A 122 -20.59 -11.49 -0.49
C GLN A 122 -20.92 -10.97 -1.89
N GLU A 123 -21.03 -9.66 -2.07
CA GLU A 123 -21.23 -9.02 -3.38
C GLU A 123 -20.04 -9.28 -4.31
N LEU A 124 -18.80 -9.17 -3.83
CA LEU A 124 -17.60 -9.50 -4.62
C LEU A 124 -17.61 -10.96 -5.12
N ILE A 125 -18.00 -11.92 -4.26
CA ILE A 125 -18.16 -13.33 -4.66
C ILE A 125 -19.17 -13.44 -5.82
N ILE A 126 -20.34 -12.81 -5.68
CA ILE A 126 -21.38 -12.82 -6.71
C ILE A 126 -20.87 -12.17 -8.00
N TYR A 127 -20.17 -11.05 -7.91
CA TYR A 127 -19.65 -10.33 -9.07
C TYR A 127 -18.60 -11.12 -9.84
N CYS A 128 -17.64 -11.75 -9.14
CA CYS A 128 -16.67 -12.65 -9.76
C CYS A 128 -17.34 -13.85 -10.46
N VAL A 129 -18.36 -14.45 -9.85
CA VAL A 129 -19.14 -15.52 -10.50
C VAL A 129 -19.86 -15.01 -11.76
N GLN A 130 -20.49 -13.84 -11.69
CA GLN A 130 -21.17 -13.24 -12.83
C GLN A 130 -20.20 -12.86 -13.97
N ALA A 131 -18.97 -12.46 -13.64
CA ALA A 131 -17.92 -12.09 -14.60
C ALA A 131 -17.57 -13.23 -15.56
N GLN A 132 -17.76 -14.50 -15.17
CA GLN A 132 -17.43 -15.67 -16.01
C GLN A 132 -18.16 -15.69 -17.35
N LYS A 133 -19.33 -15.07 -17.44
CA LYS A 133 -20.10 -15.01 -18.70
C LYS A 133 -19.36 -14.27 -19.81
N LYS A 134 -18.54 -13.27 -19.46
CA LYS A 134 -17.84 -12.40 -20.42
C LYS A 134 -16.32 -12.38 -20.24
N GLY A 135 -15.80 -12.98 -19.17
CA GLY A 135 -14.41 -12.85 -18.73
C GLY A 135 -14.19 -11.69 -17.74
N TRP A 136 -15.15 -10.76 -17.65
CA TRP A 136 -15.12 -9.62 -16.74
C TRP A 136 -16.54 -9.08 -16.48
N LYS A 137 -16.68 -8.22 -15.47
CA LYS A 137 -17.89 -7.46 -15.15
C LYS A 137 -17.53 -6.04 -14.71
N GLN A 138 -18.08 -5.03 -15.39
CA GLN A 138 -18.02 -3.64 -14.93
C GLN A 138 -18.94 -3.45 -13.72
N LEU A 139 -18.43 -2.85 -12.65
CA LEU A 139 -19.19 -2.50 -11.44
C LEU A 139 -19.51 -0.99 -11.40
N SER A 140 -18.54 -0.16 -11.76
CA SER A 140 -18.60 1.29 -11.88
C SER A 140 -17.68 1.72 -13.03
N PRO A 141 -17.67 2.99 -13.50
CA PRO A 141 -16.78 3.42 -14.58
C PRO A 141 -15.28 3.14 -14.34
N ASP A 142 -14.87 3.07 -13.08
CA ASP A 142 -13.50 2.90 -12.61
C ASP A 142 -13.24 1.53 -11.95
N ILE A 143 -14.24 0.67 -11.80
CA ILE A 143 -14.06 -0.68 -11.24
C ILE A 143 -14.61 -1.74 -12.20
N LEU A 144 -13.73 -2.66 -12.58
CA LEU A 144 -14.04 -3.88 -13.30
C LEU A 144 -13.46 -5.07 -12.52
N ILE A 145 -14.18 -6.18 -12.53
CA ILE A 145 -13.76 -7.40 -11.84
C ILE A 145 -13.78 -8.59 -12.78
N THR A 146 -12.77 -9.46 -12.66
CA THR A 146 -12.66 -10.72 -13.39
C THR A 146 -13.05 -11.89 -12.47
N PRO A 147 -13.23 -13.12 -13.00
CA PRO A 147 -13.63 -14.28 -12.20
C PRO A 147 -12.72 -14.62 -11.03
N GLY A 148 -11.41 -14.41 -11.17
CA GLY A 148 -10.42 -14.73 -10.14
C GLY A 148 -9.93 -13.54 -9.33
N ALA A 149 -10.36 -12.31 -9.63
CA ALA A 149 -9.86 -11.11 -8.97
C ALA A 149 -9.96 -11.18 -7.43
N PHE A 150 -11.06 -11.70 -6.88
CA PHE A 150 -11.20 -11.84 -5.43
C PHE A 150 -10.17 -12.82 -4.84
N GLU A 151 -9.92 -13.96 -5.50
CA GLU A 151 -8.89 -14.92 -5.06
C GLU A 151 -7.50 -14.27 -5.02
N VAL A 152 -7.15 -13.52 -6.06
CA VAL A 152 -5.85 -12.85 -6.14
C VAL A 152 -5.69 -11.80 -5.05
N LEU A 153 -6.72 -10.99 -4.81
CA LEU A 153 -6.71 -10.00 -3.72
C LEU A 153 -6.54 -10.67 -2.34
N ILE A 154 -7.18 -11.84 -2.12
CA ILE A 154 -7.00 -12.60 -0.89
C ILE A 154 -5.58 -13.15 -0.75
N LYS A 155 -5.00 -13.69 -1.83
CA LYS A 155 -3.59 -14.12 -1.83
C LYS A 155 -2.65 -12.95 -1.53
N ASP A 156 -2.85 -11.81 -2.18
CA ASP A 156 -2.04 -10.61 -2.01
C ASP A 156 -2.07 -10.08 -0.56
N ILE A 157 -3.25 -10.01 0.06
CA ILE A 157 -3.40 -9.66 1.47
C ILE A 157 -2.70 -10.72 2.36
N ALA A 158 -3.01 -11.99 2.16
CA ALA A 158 -2.48 -13.09 2.98
C ALA A 158 -0.95 -13.15 2.94
N MET A 159 -0.35 -12.88 1.77
CA MET A 159 1.09 -12.81 1.62
C MET A 159 1.71 -11.80 2.58
N THR A 160 1.19 -10.58 2.66
CA THR A 160 1.72 -9.56 3.57
C THR A 160 1.41 -9.85 5.04
N LEU A 161 0.24 -10.43 5.34
CA LEU A 161 -0.18 -10.79 6.70
C LEU A 161 0.75 -11.85 7.32
N PHE A 162 1.21 -12.81 6.52
CA PHE A 162 1.94 -13.99 7.02
C PHE A 162 3.43 -13.96 6.73
N HIS A 163 3.90 -13.13 5.79
CA HIS A 163 5.33 -12.99 5.51
C HIS A 163 6.07 -12.33 6.68
N SER A 164 7.19 -12.92 7.08
CA SER A 164 7.93 -12.56 8.29
C SER A 164 8.80 -11.31 8.16
N GLY A 165 9.01 -10.81 6.95
CA GLY A 165 9.80 -9.60 6.70
C GLY A 165 9.25 -8.39 7.48
N LYS A 166 10.14 -7.48 7.88
CA LYS A 166 9.72 -6.23 8.50
C LYS A 166 9.26 -5.22 7.46
N MET A 167 9.97 -5.15 6.33
CA MET A 167 9.70 -4.22 5.26
C MET A 167 9.10 -4.95 4.06
N HIS A 168 7.97 -4.46 3.56
CA HIS A 168 7.30 -4.97 2.38
C HIS A 168 7.19 -3.85 1.34
N PHE A 169 7.57 -4.15 0.10
CA PHE A 169 7.31 -3.32 -1.07
C PHE A 169 6.34 -4.08 -1.95
N SER A 170 5.07 -3.71 -1.92
CA SER A 170 3.97 -4.43 -2.53
C SER A 170 3.56 -3.75 -3.83
N PHE A 171 3.70 -4.46 -4.94
CA PHE A 171 3.17 -4.07 -6.25
C PHE A 171 1.93 -4.92 -6.52
N GLY A 172 0.79 -4.28 -6.74
CA GLY A 172 -0.49 -4.94 -6.94
C GLY A 172 -1.57 -3.94 -7.36
N LEU A 173 -2.84 -4.30 -7.18
CA LEU A 173 -3.92 -3.34 -7.36
C LEU A 173 -3.88 -2.25 -6.27
N PRO A 174 -4.26 -1.00 -6.60
CA PRO A 174 -4.41 0.05 -5.60
C PRO A 174 -5.55 -0.26 -4.63
N THR A 175 -5.53 0.39 -3.48
CA THR A 175 -6.30 0.04 -2.28
C THR A 175 -6.89 1.24 -1.55
N HIS A 176 -6.24 2.42 -1.60
CA HIS A 176 -6.53 3.54 -0.70
C HIS A 176 -7.91 4.21 -0.88
N HIS A 177 -8.53 4.08 -2.06
CA HIS A 177 -9.87 4.59 -2.35
C HIS A 177 -11.01 3.63 -1.95
N ALA A 178 -10.71 2.36 -1.66
CA ALA A 178 -11.76 1.39 -1.29
C ALA A 178 -12.33 1.72 0.09
N TYR A 179 -13.67 1.76 0.17
CA TYR A 179 -14.43 1.99 1.39
C TYR A 179 -14.80 0.65 2.06
N SER A 180 -15.46 0.71 3.22
CA SER A 180 -15.86 -0.50 3.95
C SER A 180 -16.88 -1.36 3.18
N ASP A 181 -17.68 -0.76 2.30
CA ASP A 181 -18.82 -1.40 1.66
C ASP A 181 -18.85 -1.21 0.14
N GLU A 182 -17.84 -0.57 -0.45
CA GLU A 182 -17.72 -0.40 -1.90
C GLU A 182 -16.27 -0.20 -2.37
N GLY A 183 -16.04 -0.51 -3.64
CA GLY A 183 -14.79 -0.20 -4.34
C GLY A 183 -14.90 1.11 -5.11
N SER A 184 -13.79 1.84 -5.26
CA SER A 184 -13.73 3.14 -5.93
C SER A 184 -12.31 3.40 -6.43
N GLY A 185 -12.13 4.18 -7.50
CA GLY A 185 -10.82 4.66 -7.94
C GLY A 185 -9.82 3.53 -8.20
N PHE A 186 -10.23 2.52 -8.96
CA PHE A 186 -9.47 1.29 -9.22
C PHE A 186 -9.22 0.39 -7.99
N CYS A 187 -9.67 0.78 -6.80
CA CYS A 187 -9.45 0.06 -5.55
C CYS A 187 -10.65 -0.81 -5.19
N ILE A 188 -10.43 -2.11 -5.01
CA ILE A 188 -11.49 -3.09 -4.67
C ILE A 188 -11.50 -3.37 -3.15
N LEU A 189 -10.34 -3.64 -2.55
CA LEU A 189 -10.20 -3.86 -1.11
C LEU A 189 -9.14 -2.91 -0.56
N ASN A 190 -9.31 -2.48 0.70
CA ASN A 190 -8.39 -1.58 1.36
C ASN A 190 -7.35 -2.36 2.16
N LYS A 191 -6.32 -2.86 1.47
CA LYS A 191 -5.24 -3.65 2.09
C LYS A 191 -4.54 -2.89 3.21
N SER A 192 -4.26 -1.60 3.04
CA SER A 192 -3.63 -0.77 4.07
C SER A 192 -4.43 -0.80 5.38
N ALA A 193 -5.74 -0.57 5.33
CA ALA A 193 -6.60 -0.67 6.50
C ALA A 193 -6.62 -2.08 7.11
N VAL A 194 -6.67 -3.12 6.26
CA VAL A 194 -6.68 -4.53 6.71
C VAL A 194 -5.41 -4.84 7.50
N LEU A 195 -4.26 -4.43 6.99
CA LEU A 195 -2.97 -4.65 7.65
C LEU A 195 -2.85 -3.85 8.97
N ILE A 196 -3.31 -2.60 9.01
CA ILE A 196 -3.31 -1.77 10.23
C ILE A 196 -4.11 -2.45 11.35
N LYS A 197 -5.37 -2.83 11.05
CA LYS A 197 -6.26 -3.42 12.06
C LYS A 197 -5.79 -4.81 12.48
N TYR A 198 -5.29 -5.61 11.54
CA TYR A 198 -4.70 -6.92 11.85
C TYR A 198 -3.48 -6.79 12.77
N LEU A 199 -2.55 -5.91 12.43
CA LEU A 199 -1.33 -5.73 13.21
C LEU A 199 -1.63 -5.20 14.62
N GLN A 200 -2.59 -4.29 14.75
CA GLN A 200 -3.06 -3.83 16.05
C GLN A 200 -3.71 -4.97 16.86
N HIS A 201 -4.50 -5.84 16.23
CA HIS A 201 -5.16 -6.97 16.89
C HIS A 201 -4.15 -8.01 17.40
N LEU A 202 -3.09 -8.30 16.64
CA LEU A 202 -2.04 -9.24 17.06
C LEU A 202 -1.14 -8.69 18.17
N SER A 203 -1.06 -7.37 18.32
CA SER A 203 -0.11 -6.73 19.21
C SER A 203 -0.60 -6.76 20.66
N SER A 204 0.22 -7.32 21.55
CA SER A 204 -0.06 -7.33 23.00
C SER A 204 -0.03 -5.94 23.65
N LYS A 205 0.53 -4.94 22.96
CA LYS A 205 0.57 -3.54 23.38
C LYS A 205 0.06 -2.65 22.24
N PRO A 206 -0.55 -1.49 22.54
CA PRO A 206 -0.91 -0.50 21.52
C PRO A 206 0.31 -0.11 20.69
N LEU A 207 0.12 -0.04 19.37
CA LEU A 207 1.13 0.43 18.43
C LEU A 207 0.87 1.91 18.11
N LYS A 208 1.96 2.63 17.78
CA LYS A 208 1.88 3.89 17.06
C LYS A 208 1.81 3.57 15.56
N HIS A 209 0.70 3.88 14.92
CA HIS A 209 0.56 3.73 13.47
C HIS A 209 0.87 5.06 12.80
N ILE A 210 1.87 5.08 11.93
CA ILE A 210 2.19 6.25 11.10
C ILE A 210 1.82 5.85 9.68
N ILE A 211 0.99 6.66 9.03
CA ILE A 211 0.54 6.46 7.66
C ILE A 211 1.00 7.67 6.86
N VAL A 212 1.72 7.45 5.76
CA VAL A 212 2.15 8.52 4.86
C VAL A 212 1.73 8.19 3.44
N GLY A 213 0.62 8.80 3.02
CA GLY A 213 0.12 8.74 1.66
C GLY A 213 0.91 9.68 0.76
N THR A 214 1.45 9.16 -0.34
CA THR A 214 2.16 9.98 -1.36
C THR A 214 1.59 9.85 -2.76
N ASP A 215 0.47 9.14 -2.89
CA ASP A 215 -0.36 9.14 -4.11
C ASP A 215 -0.95 10.53 -4.34
N VAL A 216 -1.13 10.95 -5.59
CA VAL A 216 -1.68 12.29 -5.85
C VAL A 216 -3.16 12.39 -5.49
N ASN A 217 -3.88 11.27 -5.50
CA ASN A 217 -5.28 11.17 -5.14
C ASN A 217 -5.41 10.95 -3.63
N ARG A 218 -6.41 11.60 -3.02
CA ARG A 218 -6.64 11.55 -1.57
C ARG A 218 -6.91 10.11 -1.11
N ASP A 219 -6.36 9.73 0.04
CA ASP A 219 -6.64 8.47 0.75
C ASP A 219 -8.08 8.44 1.36
N ASN A 220 -9.10 8.83 0.60
CA ASN A 220 -10.48 9.05 1.08
C ASN A 220 -11.13 7.79 1.67
N GLY A 221 -10.95 6.61 1.03
CA GLY A 221 -11.48 5.34 1.52
C GLY A 221 -10.79 4.89 2.81
N LEU A 222 -9.45 4.92 2.81
CA LEU A 222 -8.63 4.62 3.99
C LEU A 222 -8.95 5.55 5.17
N CYS A 223 -9.02 6.86 4.92
CA CYS A 223 -9.36 7.87 5.92
C CYS A 223 -10.74 7.60 6.52
N ASP A 224 -11.76 7.31 5.71
CA ASP A 224 -13.11 7.01 6.19
C ASP A 224 -13.14 5.76 7.07
N ILE A 225 -12.52 4.66 6.62
CA ILE A 225 -12.44 3.41 7.38
C ILE A 225 -11.79 3.64 8.74
N LEU A 226 -10.65 4.33 8.78
CA LEU A 226 -9.92 4.55 10.03
C LEU A 226 -10.67 5.50 10.97
N MET A 227 -11.24 6.57 10.41
CA MET A 227 -12.06 7.53 11.16
C MET A 227 -13.26 6.86 11.83
N ASN A 228 -13.90 5.89 11.16
CA ASN A 228 -15.13 5.28 11.63
C ASN A 228 -14.90 4.02 12.49
N SER A 229 -13.77 3.33 12.31
CA SER A 229 -13.57 2.00 12.90
C SER A 229 -12.24 1.80 13.64
N ALA A 230 -11.38 2.82 13.68
CA ALA A 230 -10.06 2.78 14.33
C ALA A 230 -9.69 4.09 15.03
N SER A 231 -10.65 4.99 15.28
CA SER A 231 -10.38 6.31 15.88
C SER A 231 -9.86 6.25 17.31
N ASP A 232 -9.94 5.10 17.98
CA ASP A 232 -9.38 4.83 19.29
C ASP A 232 -7.89 4.39 19.25
N MET A 233 -7.40 3.97 18.08
CA MET A 233 -5.99 3.63 17.86
C MET A 233 -5.14 4.90 17.73
N ASP A 234 -3.87 4.86 18.18
CA ASP A 234 -2.93 5.97 18.01
C ASP A 234 -2.41 5.99 16.56
N ILE A 235 -3.11 6.74 15.71
CA ILE A 235 -2.87 6.83 14.27
C ILE A 235 -2.51 8.26 13.89
N ARG A 236 -1.42 8.39 13.14
CA ARG A 236 -0.94 9.64 12.54
C ARG A 236 -0.94 9.46 11.03
N HIS A 237 -1.94 10.01 10.35
CA HIS A 237 -2.09 9.89 8.90
C HIS A 237 -1.73 11.20 8.24
N ILE A 238 -0.62 11.20 7.51
CA ILE A 238 -0.15 12.29 6.68
C ILE A 238 -0.55 11.95 5.24
N ASP A 239 -1.62 12.57 4.77
CA ASP A 239 -2.17 12.37 3.42
C ASP A 239 -1.68 13.53 2.54
N ILE A 240 -0.75 13.24 1.63
CA ILE A 240 -0.26 14.19 0.63
C ILE A 240 -1.00 13.94 -0.66
N PHE A 241 -1.81 14.90 -1.11
CA PHE A 241 -2.66 14.77 -2.30
C PHE A 241 -2.85 16.13 -2.98
N ASP A 242 -3.44 16.17 -4.17
CA ASP A 242 -3.88 17.41 -4.81
C ASP A 242 -5.40 17.48 -4.84
N SER A 243 -5.99 18.42 -4.10
CA SER A 243 -7.46 18.51 -3.96
C SER A 243 -8.19 18.84 -5.27
N ARG A 244 -7.47 19.27 -6.31
CA ARG A 244 -8.06 19.67 -7.61
C ARG A 244 -8.29 18.49 -8.55
N VAL A 245 -7.57 17.39 -8.35
CA VAL A 245 -7.71 16.16 -9.15
C VAL A 245 -8.63 15.17 -8.45
N TYR A 246 -8.88 13.99 -9.03
CA TYR A 246 -9.77 12.99 -8.42
C TYR A 246 -9.39 12.71 -6.94
N PRO A 247 -10.35 12.51 -6.02
CA PRO A 247 -11.80 12.62 -6.16
C PRO A 247 -12.35 14.05 -5.96
N GLN A 248 -11.51 15.09 -6.10
CA GLN A 248 -11.83 16.51 -5.97
C GLN A 248 -12.32 16.90 -4.57
N GLN A 249 -11.60 16.40 -3.56
CA GLN A 249 -11.93 16.58 -2.15
C GLN A 249 -10.92 17.49 -1.46
N ASP A 250 -11.32 18.74 -1.22
CA ASP A 250 -10.54 19.74 -0.49
C ASP A 250 -10.80 19.71 1.03
N GLY A 251 -10.25 20.71 1.74
CA GLY A 251 -10.46 20.87 3.18
C GLY A 251 -11.92 21.02 3.61
N ALA A 252 -12.82 21.49 2.74
CA ALA A 252 -14.25 21.58 3.06
C ALA A 252 -14.91 20.20 3.07
N PHE A 253 -14.55 19.33 2.13
CA PHE A 253 -14.97 17.92 2.16
C PHE A 253 -14.49 17.22 3.42
N ILE A 254 -13.22 17.41 3.80
CA ILE A 254 -12.63 16.79 5.00
C ILE A 254 -13.31 17.32 6.27
N THR A 255 -13.53 18.63 6.37
CA THR A 255 -14.28 19.26 7.48
C THR A 255 -15.67 18.67 7.65
N LYS A 256 -16.38 18.43 6.53
CA LYS A 256 -17.70 17.80 6.55
C LYS A 256 -17.62 16.35 7.05
N ALA A 257 -16.63 15.58 6.60
CA ALA A 257 -16.44 14.19 6.99
C ALA A 257 -16.15 14.05 8.50
N PHE A 258 -15.22 14.86 9.02
CA PHE A 258 -14.87 14.87 10.44
C PHE A 258 -15.88 15.59 11.34
N LYS A 259 -16.85 16.33 10.76
CA LYS A 259 -17.84 17.15 11.48
C LYS A 259 -17.19 18.17 12.43
N GLN A 260 -16.02 18.67 12.06
CA GLN A 260 -15.26 19.66 12.82
C GLN A 260 -14.35 20.46 11.89
N SER A 261 -14.04 21.69 12.27
CA SER A 261 -13.06 22.53 11.57
C SER A 261 -11.64 22.00 11.77
N ALA A 262 -10.79 22.20 10.76
CA ALA A 262 -9.37 21.91 10.89
C ALA A 262 -8.68 22.87 11.87
N THR A 263 -7.59 22.39 12.44
CA THR A 263 -6.57 23.21 13.08
C THR A 263 -5.40 23.44 12.12
N ASP A 264 -4.81 24.63 12.13
CA ASP A 264 -3.62 24.93 11.33
C ASP A 264 -2.39 24.21 11.92
N ALA A 265 -1.77 23.34 11.13
CA ALA A 265 -0.52 22.66 11.49
C ALA A 265 0.73 23.43 11.00
N GLY A 266 0.53 24.63 10.44
CA GLY A 266 1.56 25.44 9.82
C GLY A 266 1.81 25.05 8.36
N GLN A 267 2.53 25.89 7.62
CA GLN A 267 2.89 25.65 6.21
C GLN A 267 1.70 25.38 5.27
N LYS A 268 0.51 25.90 5.61
CA LYS A 268 -0.78 25.64 4.93
C LYS A 268 -1.26 24.19 5.04
N ILE A 269 -0.72 23.41 5.96
CA ILE A 269 -1.17 22.05 6.26
C ILE A 269 -2.28 22.14 7.29
N GLN A 270 -3.36 21.37 7.07
CA GLN A 270 -4.53 21.35 7.93
C GLN A 270 -4.61 20.02 8.67
N LEU A 271 -5.05 20.03 9.93
CA LEU A 271 -5.16 18.86 10.80
C LEU A 271 -6.58 18.67 11.30
N TRP A 272 -7.08 17.42 11.26
CA TRP A 272 -8.33 17.00 11.88
C TRP A 272 -8.12 15.88 12.91
N GLN A 273 -8.78 16.07 14.06
CA GLN A 273 -8.88 15.22 15.26
C GLN A 273 -10.09 14.26 15.38
N ARG A 274 -10.00 12.92 15.31
CA ARG A 274 -11.10 12.07 15.86
C ARG A 274 -10.55 11.04 16.84
N GLY A 275 -10.80 11.25 18.13
CA GLY A 275 -10.21 10.41 19.17
C GLY A 275 -8.69 10.51 19.13
N ASN A 276 -8.02 9.37 18.95
CA ASN A 276 -6.58 9.23 18.78
C ASN A 276 -6.14 9.18 17.30
N PHE A 277 -7.09 9.26 16.35
CA PHE A 277 -6.78 9.39 14.93
C PHE A 277 -6.59 10.85 14.55
N GLU A 278 -5.36 11.19 14.16
CA GLU A 278 -4.97 12.49 13.61
C GLU A 278 -4.70 12.40 12.11
N TYR A 279 -5.33 13.29 11.35
CA TYR A 279 -5.26 13.34 9.90
C TYR A 279 -4.75 14.70 9.42
N PHE A 280 -3.54 14.71 8.84
CA PHE A 280 -2.89 15.86 8.24
C PHE A 280 -3.15 15.86 6.74
N ALA A 281 -3.84 16.89 6.24
CA ALA A 281 -4.00 17.12 4.81
C ALA A 281 -2.89 18.01 4.30
N VAL A 282 -2.01 17.44 3.48
CA VAL A 282 -0.89 18.14 2.83
C VAL A 282 -1.24 18.35 1.37
N ASP A 283 -2.00 19.40 1.08
CA ASP A 283 -2.50 19.68 -0.27
C ASP A 283 -1.39 20.26 -1.17
N LEU A 284 -0.99 19.48 -2.17
CA LEU A 284 0.03 19.81 -3.17
C LEU A 284 -0.29 21.08 -3.97
N SER A 285 -1.57 21.44 -4.11
CA SER A 285 -1.97 22.70 -4.73
C SER A 285 -1.62 23.93 -3.87
N LEU A 286 -1.41 23.73 -2.57
CA LEU A 286 -1.09 24.77 -1.58
C LEU A 286 0.38 24.75 -1.15
N THR A 287 1.02 23.57 -1.17
CA THR A 287 2.42 23.36 -0.74
C THR A 287 3.39 23.33 -1.92
N LEU A 288 3.66 24.49 -2.52
CA LEU A 288 4.46 24.55 -3.76
C LEU A 288 5.97 24.36 -3.52
N ARG A 289 6.62 23.66 -4.46
CA ARG A 289 8.08 23.54 -4.53
C ARG A 289 8.74 24.91 -4.77
N LYS A 290 9.78 25.21 -3.99
CA LYS A 290 10.69 26.33 -4.27
C LYS A 290 11.79 25.88 -5.24
N SER A 291 12.24 26.79 -6.11
CA SER A 291 13.29 26.47 -7.07
C SER A 291 14.56 25.97 -6.35
N GLY A 292 15.10 24.84 -6.80
CA GLY A 292 16.32 24.24 -6.23
C GLY A 292 16.15 23.55 -4.87
N SER A 293 14.92 23.38 -4.37
CA SER A 293 14.66 22.65 -3.12
C SER A 293 13.90 21.35 -3.37
N VAL A 294 14.00 20.43 -2.41
CA VAL A 294 13.08 19.29 -2.29
C VAL A 294 11.65 19.81 -2.06
N HIS A 295 10.66 19.08 -2.55
CA HIS A 295 9.25 19.40 -2.33
C HIS A 295 8.91 19.44 -0.82
N PRO A 296 8.30 20.53 -0.30
CA PRO A 296 8.08 20.70 1.14
C PRO A 296 7.16 19.64 1.76
N ALA A 297 6.21 19.09 0.99
CA ALA A 297 5.34 18.01 1.45
C ALA A 297 6.11 16.76 1.92
N LEU A 298 7.13 16.32 1.18
CA LEU A 298 7.95 15.16 1.55
C LEU A 298 8.86 15.47 2.74
N VAL A 299 9.34 16.71 2.86
CA VAL A 299 10.10 17.17 4.03
C VAL A 299 9.22 17.09 5.29
N PHE A 300 8.01 17.63 5.23
CA PHE A 300 7.05 17.56 6.33
C PHE A 300 6.74 16.12 6.74
N ALA A 301 6.48 15.23 5.78
CA ALA A 301 6.22 13.82 6.06
C ALA A 301 7.39 13.14 6.79
N LEU A 302 8.63 13.34 6.34
CA LEU A 302 9.82 12.79 6.99
C LEU A 302 10.03 13.35 8.41
N GLU A 303 9.80 14.65 8.61
CA GLU A 303 9.86 15.29 9.93
C GLU A 303 8.79 14.69 10.87
N LYS A 304 7.56 14.51 10.38
CA LYS A 304 6.48 13.89 11.16
C LYS A 304 6.77 12.44 11.50
N ILE A 305 7.29 11.65 10.57
CA ILE A 305 7.72 10.27 10.87
C ILE A 305 8.74 10.27 12.03
N LYS A 306 9.75 11.14 12.00
CA LYS A 306 10.77 11.24 13.06
C LYS A 306 10.16 11.65 14.41
N ASP A 307 9.30 12.65 14.41
CA ASP A 307 8.62 13.15 15.61
C ASP A 307 7.78 12.05 16.27
N GLU A 308 6.98 11.34 15.48
CA GLU A 308 6.05 10.32 15.97
C GLU A 308 6.80 9.05 16.43
N ILE A 309 7.92 8.68 15.80
CA ILE A 309 8.82 7.63 16.30
C ILE A 309 9.42 8.03 17.67
N LYS A 310 9.86 9.29 17.82
CA LYS A 310 10.40 9.79 19.09
C LYS A 310 9.33 9.78 20.20
N LEU A 311 8.11 10.17 19.87
CA LEU A 311 6.97 10.11 20.79
C LEU A 311 6.66 8.66 21.19
N ALA A 312 6.59 7.73 20.23
CA ALA A 312 6.35 6.31 20.49
C ALA A 312 7.42 5.72 21.42
N LYS A 313 8.70 6.05 21.20
CA LYS A 313 9.81 5.64 22.09
C LYS A 313 9.63 6.15 23.51
N THR A 314 9.23 7.41 23.67
CA THR A 314 8.96 8.02 24.99
C THR A 314 7.83 7.28 25.71
N ASN A 315 6.80 6.86 24.96
CA ASN A 315 5.66 6.12 25.46
C ASN A 315 5.90 4.60 25.54
N GLN A 316 7.11 4.12 25.25
CA GLN A 316 7.45 2.68 25.20
C GLN A 316 6.56 1.87 24.24
N GLN A 317 6.11 2.50 23.16
CA GLN A 317 5.32 1.91 22.08
C GLN A 317 6.22 1.53 20.90
N LYS A 318 5.88 0.44 20.21
CA LYS A 318 6.45 0.13 18.89
C LYS A 318 5.70 0.91 17.81
N VAL A 319 6.36 1.07 16.66
CA VAL A 319 5.84 1.81 15.51
C VAL A 319 5.52 0.85 14.37
N ALA A 320 4.38 1.05 13.73
CA ALA A 320 4.08 0.47 12.43
C ALA A 320 3.94 1.59 11.41
N LEU A 321 4.68 1.50 10.31
CA LEU A 321 4.70 2.49 9.24
C LEU A 321 4.01 1.95 8.00
N PHE A 322 3.00 2.68 7.51
CA PHE A 322 2.25 2.35 6.31
C PHE A 322 2.42 3.48 5.29
N LEU A 323 2.73 3.12 4.06
CA LEU A 323 3.07 4.03 2.98
C LEU A 323 2.23 3.62 1.76
N PRO A 324 0.93 4.00 1.71
CA PRO A 324 0.15 3.94 0.48
C PRO A 324 0.70 4.99 -0.49
N THR A 325 1.54 4.57 -1.43
CA THR A 325 2.31 5.48 -2.28
C THR A 325 1.91 5.34 -3.73
N GLY A 326 1.61 6.45 -4.40
CA GLY A 326 1.44 6.50 -5.86
C GLY A 326 2.57 7.29 -6.52
N TRP A 327 2.97 6.88 -7.72
CA TRP A 327 3.87 7.68 -8.57
C TRP A 327 3.14 8.62 -9.51
N ASP A 328 1.82 8.65 -9.49
CA ASP A 328 1.02 9.65 -10.20
C ASP A 328 1.13 11.07 -9.60
N SER A 329 1.76 11.18 -8.43
CA SER A 329 2.26 12.43 -7.86
C SER A 329 3.55 12.92 -8.53
N HIS A 330 4.12 12.19 -9.48
CA HIS A 330 5.30 12.58 -10.24
C HIS A 330 4.99 13.57 -11.38
N GLU A 331 5.91 14.49 -11.67
CA GLU A 331 5.71 15.55 -12.66
C GLU A 331 5.62 15.04 -14.10
N GLU A 332 6.09 13.82 -14.35
CA GLU A 332 6.05 13.12 -15.65
C GLU A 332 4.85 12.19 -15.80
N GLU A 333 3.98 12.05 -14.80
CA GLU A 333 2.71 11.34 -14.97
C GLU A 333 1.90 11.93 -16.12
N THR A 334 1.08 11.15 -16.82
CA THR A 334 0.21 11.63 -17.90
C THR A 334 -1.24 11.25 -17.71
N ALA A 335 -1.54 10.37 -16.75
CA ALA A 335 -2.87 9.93 -16.41
C ALA A 335 -3.80 11.09 -16.03
N TYR A 336 -5.05 10.98 -16.48
CA TYR A 336 -6.07 12.01 -16.24
C TYR A 336 -6.39 12.12 -14.74
N CYS A 337 -6.39 11.00 -14.01
CA CYS A 337 -6.72 10.96 -12.58
C CYS A 337 -5.75 11.77 -11.72
N GLY A 338 -4.48 11.93 -12.14
CA GLY A 338 -3.46 12.71 -11.43
C GLY A 338 -3.21 14.12 -11.96
N LYS A 339 -3.77 14.48 -13.12
CA LYS A 339 -3.46 15.74 -13.82
C LYS A 339 -4.65 16.51 -14.39
N PHE A 340 -5.86 15.96 -14.42
CA PHE A 340 -7.01 16.69 -14.93
C PHE A 340 -7.52 17.69 -13.88
N VAL A 341 -7.35 18.99 -14.17
CA VAL A 341 -7.68 20.11 -13.29
C VAL A 341 -8.48 21.13 -14.09
N ASP A 342 -9.64 21.56 -13.56
CA ASP A 342 -10.46 22.62 -14.17
C ASP A 342 -10.77 22.41 -15.66
N GLY A 343 -11.11 21.16 -16.04
CA GLY A 343 -11.50 20.80 -17.40
C GLY A 343 -10.34 20.58 -18.39
N HIS A 344 -9.09 20.67 -17.95
CA HIS A 344 -7.91 20.55 -18.80
C HIS A 344 -6.81 19.70 -18.14
N LEU A 345 -5.90 19.14 -18.93
CA LEU A 345 -4.71 18.47 -18.40
C LEU A 345 -3.69 19.49 -17.91
N MET A 346 -3.15 19.26 -16.71
CA MET A 346 -2.13 20.08 -16.06
C MET A 346 -0.88 20.21 -16.94
N GLY A 347 -0.49 21.45 -17.23
CA GLY A 347 0.73 21.74 -17.99
C GLY A 347 2.02 21.49 -17.19
N ARG A 348 3.13 21.28 -17.91
CA ARG A 348 4.46 20.99 -17.32
C ARG A 348 4.94 22.03 -16.30
N ALA A 349 4.64 23.31 -16.52
CA ALA A 349 5.07 24.38 -15.61
C ALA A 349 4.36 24.32 -14.25
N GLU A 350 3.12 23.85 -14.22
CA GLU A 350 2.36 23.65 -12.98
C GLU A 350 2.77 22.34 -12.31
N ALA A 351 2.95 21.26 -13.09
CA ALA A 351 3.42 19.98 -12.57
C ALA A 351 4.77 20.14 -11.83
N ARG A 352 5.75 20.85 -12.39
CA ARG A 352 7.04 21.10 -11.72
C ARG A 352 6.95 21.78 -10.35
N LYS A 353 5.88 22.56 -10.12
CA LYS A 353 5.65 23.27 -8.84
C LYS A 353 4.90 22.43 -7.83
N THR A 354 4.01 21.55 -8.29
CA THR A 354 3.00 20.87 -7.45
C THR A 354 3.16 19.35 -7.41
N ARG A 355 4.07 18.79 -8.20
CA ARG A 355 4.36 17.35 -8.28
C ARG A 355 5.79 17.09 -7.87
N PHE A 356 6.07 15.85 -7.50
CA PHE A 356 7.40 15.36 -7.20
C PHE A 356 8.18 15.10 -8.49
N ASN A 357 9.50 15.08 -8.38
CA ASN A 357 10.38 14.58 -9.41
C ASN A 357 11.31 13.51 -8.82
N ALA A 358 12.12 12.88 -9.67
CA ALA A 358 13.06 11.85 -9.25
C ALA A 358 13.99 12.31 -8.11
N THR A 359 14.40 13.58 -8.07
CA THR A 359 15.25 14.09 -6.97
C THR A 359 14.51 14.13 -5.64
N ASP A 360 13.23 14.49 -5.61
CA ASP A 360 12.45 14.46 -4.36
C ASP A 360 12.21 13.03 -3.88
N LEU A 361 11.88 12.12 -4.80
CA LEU A 361 11.61 10.73 -4.47
C LEU A 361 12.89 10.03 -3.97
N THR A 362 14.04 10.27 -4.60
CA THR A 362 15.35 9.83 -4.07
C THR A 362 15.56 10.36 -2.65
N TYR A 363 15.38 11.67 -2.44
CA TYR A 363 15.55 12.27 -1.12
C TYR A 363 14.62 11.63 -0.09
N PHE A 364 13.36 11.38 -0.46
CA PHE A 364 12.37 10.75 0.40
C PHE A 364 12.77 9.33 0.79
N TYR A 365 13.09 8.47 -0.19
CA TYR A 365 13.47 7.08 0.07
C TYR A 365 14.78 6.96 0.86
N GLU A 366 15.82 7.71 0.52
CA GLU A 366 17.09 7.68 1.26
C GLU A 366 16.90 8.10 2.73
N ASN A 367 16.11 9.15 2.98
CA ASN A 367 15.83 9.57 4.36
C ASN A 367 14.90 8.60 5.08
N LEU A 368 13.90 8.04 4.41
CA LEU A 368 13.01 7.03 4.98
C LEU A 368 13.80 5.79 5.40
N PHE A 369 14.67 5.28 4.54
CA PHE A 369 15.51 4.12 4.82
C PHE A 369 16.52 4.42 5.92
N LYS A 370 17.12 5.61 5.94
CA LYS A 370 17.94 6.06 7.06
C LYS A 370 17.17 6.08 8.39
N ILE A 371 15.96 6.64 8.41
CA ILE A 371 15.09 6.63 9.59
C ILE A 371 14.79 5.19 10.02
N TYR A 372 14.48 4.30 9.08
CA TYR A 372 14.24 2.89 9.37
C TYR A 372 15.48 2.25 10.03
N GLN A 373 16.66 2.40 9.43
CA GLN A 373 17.92 1.86 9.93
C GLN A 373 18.23 2.34 11.36
N GLU A 374 18.11 3.64 11.62
CA GLU A 374 18.33 4.25 12.94
C GLU A 374 17.30 3.82 14.01
N ASN A 375 16.18 3.22 13.59
CA ASN A 375 15.06 2.88 14.45
C ASN A 375 14.57 1.42 14.31
N LYS A 376 15.38 0.51 13.73
CA LYS A 376 15.03 -0.91 13.46
C LYS A 376 14.40 -1.62 14.65
N SER A 377 14.92 -1.39 15.85
CA SER A 377 14.44 -2.03 17.07
C SER A 377 13.08 -1.49 17.52
N SER A 378 12.70 -0.27 17.13
CA SER A 378 11.43 0.38 17.52
C SER A 378 10.32 0.20 16.49
N ILE A 379 10.69 -0.10 15.24
CA ILE A 379 9.75 -0.34 14.14
C ILE A 379 9.42 -1.84 14.07
N GLU A 380 8.13 -2.13 14.19
CA GLU A 380 7.54 -3.46 14.11
C GLU A 380 7.35 -3.89 12.66
N LYS A 381 6.79 -3.00 11.83
CA LYS A 381 6.47 -3.26 10.43
C LYS A 381 6.60 -1.99 9.60
N VAL A 382 7.04 -2.14 8.36
CA VAL A 382 6.93 -1.15 7.29
C VAL A 382 6.20 -1.79 6.11
N TYR A 383 5.09 -1.20 5.69
CA TYR A 383 4.37 -1.58 4.48
C TYR A 383 4.42 -0.42 3.50
N TRP A 384 5.13 -0.60 2.39
CA TRP A 384 5.12 0.26 1.22
C TRP A 384 4.25 -0.41 0.16
N GLY A 385 3.14 0.22 -0.20
CA GLY A 385 2.18 -0.29 -1.18
C GLY A 385 2.10 0.67 -2.36
N LEU A 386 2.35 0.17 -3.57
CA LEU A 386 2.13 0.97 -4.77
C LEU A 386 0.63 1.08 -5.03
N GLU A 387 0.15 2.32 -5.07
CA GLU A 387 -1.20 2.72 -5.40
C GLU A 387 -1.22 3.10 -6.91
N GLY A 388 -1.33 4.38 -7.24
CA GLY A 388 -1.32 4.89 -8.59
C GLY A 388 0.05 5.14 -9.21
N GLY A 389 0.06 5.75 -10.39
CA GLY A 389 1.24 5.91 -11.25
C GLY A 389 1.16 5.02 -12.48
N TYR A 390 0.97 5.63 -13.65
CA TYR A 390 0.40 4.95 -14.81
C TYR A 390 1.13 5.27 -16.12
N ALA A 391 1.89 6.35 -16.18
CA ALA A 391 2.78 6.62 -17.31
C ALA A 391 3.96 5.63 -17.31
N ARG A 392 4.03 4.76 -18.34
CA ARG A 392 5.01 3.67 -18.42
C ARG A 392 6.46 4.09 -18.27
N GLU A 393 6.92 5.04 -19.07
CA GLU A 393 8.31 5.50 -19.00
C GLU A 393 8.66 6.00 -17.60
N MET A 394 7.71 6.66 -16.93
CA MET A 394 7.89 7.18 -15.58
C MET A 394 7.94 6.05 -14.55
N TYR A 395 6.94 5.15 -14.51
CA TYR A 395 6.91 4.12 -13.47
C TYR A 395 8.06 3.10 -13.64
N GLU A 396 8.49 2.79 -14.87
CA GLU A 396 9.64 1.89 -15.09
C GLU A 396 10.93 2.50 -14.52
N GLN A 397 11.13 3.81 -14.69
CA GLN A 397 12.25 4.54 -14.07
C GLN A 397 12.14 4.60 -12.54
N GLN A 398 10.93 4.80 -12.00
CA GLN A 398 10.75 4.83 -10.53
C GLN A 398 10.97 3.45 -9.89
N ILE A 399 10.66 2.35 -10.58
CA ILE A 399 11.03 1.00 -10.12
C ILE A 399 12.55 0.86 -10.04
N GLN A 400 13.26 1.23 -11.11
CA GLN A 400 14.73 1.17 -11.13
C GLN A 400 15.32 2.01 -9.99
N LEU A 401 14.81 3.23 -9.80
CA LEU A 401 15.20 4.12 -8.72
C LEU A 401 14.99 3.47 -7.35
N LEU A 402 13.76 3.08 -7.02
CA LEU A 402 13.41 2.52 -5.72
C LEU A 402 14.17 1.24 -5.43
N MET A 403 14.22 0.29 -6.37
CA MET A 403 14.92 -0.98 -6.18
C MET A 403 16.43 -0.77 -6.00
N SER A 404 17.04 0.19 -6.70
CA SER A 404 18.46 0.52 -6.51
C SER A 404 18.75 1.02 -5.09
N LEU A 405 17.86 1.85 -4.53
CA LEU A 405 17.96 2.35 -3.16
C LEU A 405 17.68 1.26 -2.13
N VAL A 406 16.69 0.38 -2.37
CA VAL A 406 16.42 -0.78 -1.52
C VAL A 406 17.65 -1.70 -1.46
N LEU A 407 18.25 -2.02 -2.60
CA LEU A 407 19.47 -2.84 -2.65
C LEU A 407 20.61 -2.17 -1.86
N LYS A 408 20.87 -0.89 -2.12
CA LYS A 408 21.95 -0.12 -1.49
C LYS A 408 21.78 0.05 0.02
N ASP A 409 20.59 0.49 0.46
CA ASP A 409 20.38 1.02 1.80
C ASP A 409 19.63 0.06 2.74
N ILE A 410 19.03 -1.03 2.22
CA ILE A 410 18.34 -2.06 3.01
C ILE A 410 19.00 -3.42 2.88
N VAL A 411 19.27 -3.91 1.66
CA VAL A 411 19.74 -5.28 1.44
C VAL A 411 21.25 -5.44 1.70
N HIS A 412 22.07 -4.53 1.17
CA HIS A 412 23.54 -4.64 1.21
C HIS A 412 24.21 -3.96 2.41
N GLN A 413 23.46 -3.36 3.33
CA GLN A 413 24.07 -2.78 4.53
C GLN A 413 24.48 -3.84 5.56
N ASP A 414 23.75 -4.96 5.65
CA ASP A 414 24.06 -6.04 6.60
C ASP A 414 25.30 -6.87 6.19
N THR A 415 25.78 -6.76 4.94
CA THR A 415 26.99 -7.47 4.48
C THR A 415 28.30 -6.75 4.82
N ASN A 416 28.26 -5.47 5.19
CA ASN A 416 29.45 -4.68 5.52
C ASN A 416 29.80 -4.65 7.02
N GLU A 417 28.96 -5.21 7.90
CA GLU A 417 29.26 -5.31 9.35
C GLU A 417 30.06 -6.57 9.73
N VAL A 418 30.40 -7.45 8.78
CA VAL A 418 31.21 -8.66 9.04
C VAL A 418 32.60 -8.55 8.42
N VAL A 419 33.40 -7.61 8.91
CA VAL A 419 34.87 -7.74 8.86
C VAL A 419 35.38 -7.62 10.30
N PRO A 420 35.71 -8.75 10.97
CA PRO A 420 36.43 -8.68 12.24
C PRO A 420 37.79 -8.05 11.96
N ASP A 421 38.08 -6.94 12.63
CA ASP A 421 39.43 -6.38 12.70
C ASP A 421 40.39 -7.50 13.12
N SER A 422 41.25 -7.88 12.18
CA SER A 422 42.37 -8.76 12.45
C SER A 422 43.28 -8.04 13.44
N PRO A 423 43.69 -8.64 14.57
CA PRO A 423 44.62 -7.99 15.47
C PRO A 423 45.92 -7.72 14.72
N LYS A 424 46.30 -6.46 14.57
CA LYS A 424 47.66 -6.08 14.18
C LYS A 424 48.58 -6.50 15.32
N ASN A 425 49.28 -7.62 15.14
CA ASN A 425 50.41 -8.00 15.99
C ASN A 425 51.49 -6.91 15.88
N PHE A 426 51.87 -6.36 17.02
CA PHE A 426 53.19 -5.77 17.27
C PHE A 426 54.00 -6.74 18.12
#